data_AF-A0A970D4G6-F1
#
_entry.id   AF-A0A970D4G6-F1
#
_cell.length_a   1.000
_cell.length_b   1.000
_cell.length_c   1.000
_cell.angle_alpha   90.00
_cell.angle_beta   90.00
_cell.angle_gamma   90.00
#
_symmetry.space_group_name_H-M   'P 1'
#
loop_
_entity.id
_entity.type
_entity.pdbx_description
1 polymer ?
#
loop_
_entity_poly.entity_id
_entity_poly.type
_entity_poly.pdbx_seq_one_letter_code
_entity_poly.pdbx_strand_id
1 'polypeptide(L)'
;MKWLEQFERLLLKDYLNETVAFQIAVDLKNENIPKRLFKYRMAPTDGNTHTLEMLQNQTGWFCPCSEFNDVFDSNFKFNISDIKVDKNSQFIKENIPVFGETFKNVVFSDPELQKLYQISKLDNPAIVTPKKKQEKTDPIIEKNMELLKKYIYEKSENESLYSVSKIRQRMKVFSLSTDHLNEIMWAHYASEGKGICIEYDFSNLGGSDFLTNNLFPVLYSDTQVDLTNYIKRATHNSEYLNNPLFYILPVIIKKPQWSPEKEWRIISPNNKTIGGYNEILPKPKTVFLGYNIENEYREKIIKICSEKSIDVKTIFINNFKRELEEADL
;
A
#
# COMPACT_ATOMS: atom_id res chain seq x y z
N MET A 1 -19.08 -2.11 9.62
CA MET A 1 -19.71 -3.18 8.81
C MET A 1 -19.11 -4.50 9.27
N LYS A 2 -19.91 -5.48 9.72
CA LYS A 2 -19.41 -6.74 10.30
C LYS A 2 -18.46 -7.52 9.37
N TRP A 3 -18.64 -7.39 8.05
CA TRP A 3 -17.78 -8.07 7.07
C TRP A 3 -16.38 -7.47 6.97
N LEU A 4 -16.21 -6.15 7.15
CA LEU A 4 -14.88 -5.51 7.10
C LEU A 4 -14.01 -5.97 8.28
N GLU A 5 -14.61 -6.11 9.47
CA GLU A 5 -13.94 -6.66 10.66
C GLU A 5 -13.54 -8.13 10.45
N GLN A 6 -14.40 -8.91 9.79
CA GLN A 6 -14.11 -10.29 9.42
C GLN A 6 -13.00 -10.38 8.36
N PHE A 7 -13.06 -9.53 7.33
CA PHE A 7 -12.04 -9.41 6.29
C PHE A 7 -10.69 -9.04 6.90
N GLU A 8 -10.64 -8.00 7.74
CA GLU A 8 -9.46 -7.61 8.50
C GLU A 8 -8.94 -8.77 9.35
N ARG A 9 -9.81 -9.50 10.07
CA ARG A 9 -9.41 -10.65 10.87
C ARG A 9 -8.80 -11.77 10.03
N LEU A 10 -9.41 -12.12 8.90
CA LEU A 10 -8.90 -13.16 8.00
C LEU A 10 -7.54 -12.77 7.43
N LEU A 11 -7.34 -11.47 7.15
CA LEU A 11 -6.09 -10.92 6.67
C LEU A 11 -5.02 -10.78 7.76
N LEU A 12 -5.39 -10.39 8.99
CA LEU A 12 -4.45 -9.97 10.05
C LEU A 12 -4.27 -10.95 11.22
N LYS A 13 -5.12 -11.98 11.37
CA LYS A 13 -5.08 -12.89 12.54
C LYS A 13 -4.91 -14.36 12.17
N ASP A 14 -5.37 -14.78 11.00
CA ASP A 14 -5.31 -16.20 10.57
C ASP A 14 -4.07 -16.55 9.73
N TYR A 15 -2.97 -15.82 9.91
CA TYR A 15 -1.67 -15.98 9.23
C TYR A 15 -1.00 -17.38 9.34
N LEU A 16 -1.63 -18.36 9.99
CA LEU A 16 -1.06 -19.67 10.23
C LEU A 16 -1.53 -20.75 9.23
N ASN A 17 -2.61 -20.51 8.48
CA ASN A 17 -3.12 -21.42 7.43
C ASN A 17 -3.39 -20.63 6.12
N GLU A 18 -2.32 -20.32 5.40
CA GLU A 18 -2.22 -19.10 4.56
C GLU A 18 -3.02 -19.07 3.25
N THR A 19 -3.35 -20.19 2.60
CA THR A 19 -4.06 -20.12 1.30
C THR A 19 -5.58 -20.03 1.47
N VAL A 20 -6.13 -20.78 2.43
CA VAL A 20 -7.59 -20.88 2.62
C VAL A 20 -8.14 -19.59 3.22
N ALA A 21 -7.49 -19.02 4.24
CA ALA A 21 -7.94 -17.76 4.84
C ALA A 21 -7.89 -16.59 3.86
N PHE A 22 -6.85 -16.52 3.02
CA PHE A 22 -6.76 -15.49 1.98
C PHE A 22 -7.88 -15.63 0.95
N GLN A 23 -8.13 -16.86 0.47
CA GLN A 23 -9.21 -17.08 -0.48
C GLN A 23 -10.58 -16.69 0.11
N ILE A 24 -10.86 -17.08 1.36
CA ILE A 24 -12.08 -16.66 2.06
C ILE A 24 -12.17 -15.14 2.17
N ALA A 25 -11.05 -14.44 2.44
CA ALA A 25 -11.03 -12.99 2.49
C ALA A 25 -11.32 -12.36 1.12
N VAL A 26 -10.75 -12.91 0.05
CA VAL A 26 -11.00 -12.48 -1.34
C VAL A 26 -12.46 -12.71 -1.73
N ASP A 27 -13.03 -13.86 -1.39
CA ASP A 27 -14.43 -14.18 -1.67
C ASP A 27 -15.36 -13.23 -0.92
N LEU A 28 -15.13 -13.03 0.39
CA LEU A 28 -15.86 -12.09 1.21
C LEU A 28 -15.78 -10.65 0.66
N LYS A 29 -14.59 -10.23 0.22
CA LYS A 29 -14.38 -8.94 -0.43
C LYS A 29 -15.19 -8.83 -1.72
N ASN A 30 -15.14 -9.84 -2.59
CA ASN A 30 -15.84 -9.87 -3.87
C ASN A 30 -17.36 -9.79 -3.69
N GLU A 31 -17.92 -10.44 -2.67
CA GLU A 31 -19.34 -10.35 -2.32
C GLU A 31 -19.77 -8.94 -1.87
N ASN A 32 -18.81 -8.12 -1.42
CA ASN A 32 -19.06 -6.80 -0.83
C ASN A 32 -18.51 -5.63 -1.64
N ILE A 33 -18.10 -5.85 -2.91
CA ILE A 33 -17.67 -4.76 -3.80
C ILE A 33 -18.84 -3.78 -4.02
N PRO A 34 -18.65 -2.48 -3.78
CA PRO A 34 -19.67 -1.47 -4.06
C PRO A 34 -19.99 -1.43 -5.54
N LYS A 35 -21.28 -1.39 -5.89
CA LYS A 35 -21.73 -1.29 -7.29
C LYS A 35 -21.27 0.00 -7.98
N ARG A 36 -21.01 1.04 -7.20
CA ARG A 36 -20.57 2.36 -7.69
C ARG A 36 -19.39 2.82 -6.85
N LEU A 37 -18.37 3.30 -7.54
CA LEU A 37 -17.18 3.89 -6.94
C LEU A 37 -16.82 5.17 -7.68
N PHE A 38 -16.25 6.11 -6.96
CA PHE A 38 -16.13 7.50 -7.39
C PHE A 38 -14.70 7.99 -7.33
N LYS A 39 -14.25 8.69 -8.37
CA LYS A 39 -12.94 9.32 -8.43
C LYS A 39 -13.07 10.84 -8.43
N TYR A 40 -12.61 11.47 -7.36
CA TYR A 40 -12.47 12.93 -7.30
C TYR A 40 -11.25 13.38 -8.09
N ARG A 41 -11.41 14.46 -8.84
CA ARG A 41 -10.35 15.04 -9.67
C ARG A 41 -10.39 16.57 -9.56
N MET A 42 -9.21 17.14 -9.36
CA MET A 42 -8.99 18.57 -9.34
C MET A 42 -9.28 19.20 -10.71
N ALA A 43 -9.72 20.45 -10.68
CA ALA A 43 -9.76 21.30 -11.86
C ALA A 43 -8.35 21.49 -12.44
N PRO A 44 -8.21 21.69 -13.75
CA PRO A 44 -6.93 22.05 -14.34
C PRO A 44 -6.41 23.34 -13.71
N THR A 45 -5.12 23.36 -13.40
CA THR A 45 -4.36 24.59 -13.12
C THR A 45 -3.54 24.93 -14.35
N ASP A 46 -2.98 26.15 -14.43
CA ASP A 46 -2.10 26.55 -15.53
C ASP A 46 -1.01 25.47 -15.76
N GLY A 47 -1.11 24.76 -16.89
CA GLY A 47 -0.19 23.68 -17.29
C GLY A 47 -0.61 22.23 -16.96
N ASN A 48 -1.73 21.98 -16.26
CA ASN A 48 -2.19 20.63 -15.90
C ASN A 48 -3.55 20.29 -16.52
N THR A 49 -3.53 19.73 -17.73
CA THR A 49 -4.73 19.29 -18.49
C THR A 49 -5.09 17.81 -18.29
N HIS A 50 -4.40 17.11 -17.37
CA HIS A 50 -4.45 15.65 -17.30
C HIS A 50 -5.86 15.08 -17.12
N THR A 51 -6.75 15.75 -16.38
CA THR A 51 -8.12 15.27 -16.17
C THR A 51 -8.92 15.24 -17.49
N LEU A 52 -8.76 16.25 -18.37
CA LEU A 52 -9.43 16.27 -19.67
C LEU A 52 -8.90 15.16 -20.58
N GLU A 53 -7.57 14.99 -20.62
CA GLU A 53 -6.92 13.95 -21.41
C GLU A 53 -7.34 12.54 -20.95
N MET A 54 -7.44 12.32 -19.64
CA MET A 54 -7.90 11.04 -19.09
C MET A 54 -9.35 10.74 -19.43
N LEU A 55 -10.24 11.74 -19.36
CA LEU A 55 -11.62 11.58 -19.82
C LEU A 55 -11.66 11.31 -21.33
N GLN A 56 -10.86 12.02 -22.13
CA GLN A 56 -10.79 11.84 -23.59
C GLN A 56 -10.26 10.46 -23.98
N ASN A 57 -9.30 9.93 -23.23
CA ASN A 57 -8.65 8.66 -23.55
C ASN A 57 -9.20 7.47 -22.74
N GLN A 58 -10.16 7.70 -21.85
CA GLN A 58 -10.71 6.70 -20.92
C GLN A 58 -9.61 6.02 -20.09
N THR A 59 -8.69 6.83 -19.57
CA THR A 59 -7.59 6.35 -18.74
C THR A 59 -7.68 6.87 -17.31
N GLY A 60 -6.99 6.20 -16.40
CA GLY A 60 -6.81 6.63 -15.02
C GLY A 60 -5.34 6.60 -14.62
N TRP A 61 -4.90 7.63 -13.91
CA TRP A 61 -3.55 7.71 -13.35
C TRP A 61 -3.42 6.83 -12.11
N PHE A 62 -2.60 5.79 -12.22
CA PHE A 62 -2.16 4.94 -11.12
C PHE A 62 -0.94 5.57 -10.46
N CYS A 63 -1.15 6.12 -9.27
CA CYS A 63 -0.16 6.88 -8.51
C CYS A 63 0.74 5.95 -7.69
N PRO A 64 2.07 6.10 -7.69
CA PRO A 64 2.94 5.33 -6.81
C PRO A 64 2.70 5.71 -5.35
N CYS A 65 2.72 4.74 -4.44
CA CYS A 65 2.46 4.98 -3.02
C CYS A 65 3.51 5.90 -2.35
N SER A 66 4.65 6.12 -3.00
CA SER A 66 5.66 7.10 -2.59
C SER A 66 5.25 8.56 -2.79
N GLU A 67 4.23 8.83 -3.61
CA GLU A 67 3.72 10.18 -3.91
C GLU A 67 2.43 10.52 -3.14
N PHE A 68 2.01 9.66 -2.21
CA PHE A 68 0.83 9.92 -1.39
C PHE A 68 1.04 11.11 -0.46
N ASN A 69 -0.04 11.84 -0.19
CA ASN A 69 -0.05 12.98 0.73
C ASN A 69 0.13 12.56 2.20
N ASP A 70 -0.25 11.33 2.57
CA ASP A 70 0.02 10.77 3.90
C ASP A 70 1.37 10.03 3.91
N VAL A 71 2.32 10.57 4.68
CA VAL A 71 3.66 10.00 4.84
C VAL A 71 3.66 8.63 5.54
N PHE A 72 2.63 8.31 6.31
CA PHE A 72 2.48 7.04 7.02
C PHE A 72 1.73 5.97 6.22
N ASP A 73 1.06 6.36 5.14
CA ASP A 73 0.30 5.46 4.28
C ASP A 73 1.23 4.49 3.54
N SER A 74 0.77 3.25 3.35
CA SER A 74 1.50 2.23 2.60
C SER A 74 2.87 1.89 3.20
N ASN A 75 2.98 2.06 4.51
CA ASN A 75 4.17 1.79 5.29
C ASN A 75 4.00 0.50 6.10
N PHE A 76 5.09 -0.20 6.38
CA PHE A 76 5.10 -1.43 7.17
C PHE A 76 6.36 -1.51 8.02
N LYS A 77 6.30 -2.26 9.11
CA LYS A 77 7.43 -2.52 10.01
C LYS A 77 7.81 -3.99 9.94
N PHE A 78 9.06 -4.27 10.28
CA PHE A 78 9.53 -5.62 10.53
C PHE A 78 10.76 -5.60 11.44
N ASN A 79 10.95 -6.64 12.25
CA ASN A 79 12.06 -6.77 13.16
C ASN A 79 13.08 -7.78 12.64
N ILE A 80 14.22 -7.30 12.15
CA ILE A 80 15.30 -8.15 11.64
C ILE A 80 15.92 -9.03 12.74
N SER A 81 15.93 -8.58 14.00
CA SER A 81 16.51 -9.36 15.11
C SER A 81 15.74 -10.66 15.40
N ASP A 82 14.45 -10.72 15.06
CA ASP A 82 13.60 -11.90 15.22
C ASP A 82 13.70 -12.89 14.04
N ILE A 83 14.37 -12.47 12.96
CA ILE A 83 14.60 -13.24 11.75
C ILE A 83 15.92 -14.00 11.91
N LYS A 84 15.84 -15.29 12.22
CA LYS A 84 17.01 -16.18 12.22
C LYS A 84 17.39 -16.50 10.79
N VAL A 85 18.24 -15.66 10.21
CA VAL A 85 18.71 -15.82 8.83
C VAL A 85 19.63 -17.06 8.75
N ASP A 86 19.15 -18.13 8.11
CA ASP A 86 20.02 -19.23 7.71
C ASP A 86 20.94 -18.74 6.58
N LYS A 87 22.25 -18.69 6.85
CA LYS A 87 23.30 -18.23 5.93
C LYS A 87 23.32 -19.01 4.61
N ASN A 88 22.74 -20.21 4.59
CA ASN A 88 22.66 -21.06 3.40
C ASN A 88 21.34 -20.96 2.63
N SER A 89 20.37 -20.17 3.11
CA SER A 89 19.07 -20.06 2.45
C SER A 89 19.18 -19.48 1.03
N GLN A 90 18.46 -20.11 0.11
CA GLN A 90 18.36 -19.70 -1.29
C GLN A 90 17.76 -18.29 -1.43
N PHE A 91 16.93 -17.89 -0.46
CA PHE A 91 16.39 -16.53 -0.29
C PHE A 91 17.47 -15.43 -0.32
N ILE A 92 18.56 -15.60 0.44
CA ILE A 92 19.67 -14.64 0.46
C ILE A 92 20.33 -14.58 -0.93
N LYS A 93 20.56 -15.72 -1.57
CA LYS A 93 21.31 -15.78 -2.84
C LYS A 93 20.58 -15.10 -4.00
N GLU A 94 19.25 -15.15 -4.04
CA GLU A 94 18.44 -14.66 -5.17
C GLU A 94 17.87 -13.25 -4.95
N ASN A 95 17.59 -12.84 -3.70
CA ASN A 95 16.97 -11.54 -3.39
C ASN A 95 17.94 -10.50 -2.79
N ILE A 96 19.24 -10.82 -2.74
CA ILE A 96 20.33 -9.87 -2.41
C ILE A 96 20.29 -8.57 -3.23
N PRO A 97 19.83 -8.49 -4.50
CA PRO A 97 19.71 -7.18 -5.15
C PRO A 97 18.59 -6.30 -4.57
N VAL A 98 17.61 -6.91 -3.88
CA VAL A 98 16.48 -6.22 -3.23
C VAL A 98 16.76 -5.93 -1.74
N PHE A 99 17.69 -6.67 -1.11
CA PHE A 99 18.00 -6.58 0.33
C PHE A 99 19.51 -6.53 0.70
N GLY A 100 20.46 -6.63 -0.22
CA GLY A 100 21.71 -7.34 0.13
C GLY A 100 23.00 -7.06 -0.66
N GLU A 101 23.18 -5.91 -1.30
CA GLU A 101 24.56 -5.45 -1.54
C GLU A 101 25.20 -4.88 -0.27
N THR A 102 24.40 -4.40 0.68
CA THR A 102 24.90 -3.74 1.90
C THR A 102 25.10 -4.74 3.04
N PHE A 103 24.20 -5.69 3.28
CA PHE A 103 24.34 -6.67 4.37
C PHE A 103 25.58 -7.57 4.27
N LYS A 104 25.98 -7.97 3.04
CA LYS A 104 27.24 -8.70 2.80
C LYS A 104 28.46 -7.81 2.99
N ASN A 105 28.43 -6.56 2.52
CA ASN A 105 29.59 -5.68 2.66
C ASN A 105 29.78 -5.21 4.12
N VAL A 106 28.72 -4.98 4.89
CA VAL A 106 28.82 -4.44 6.25
C VAL A 106 29.46 -5.42 7.24
N VAL A 107 29.13 -6.72 7.19
CA VAL A 107 29.72 -7.72 8.11
C VAL A 107 31.17 -8.06 7.75
N PHE A 108 31.54 -7.95 6.47
CA PHE A 108 32.85 -8.38 5.97
C PHE A 108 33.84 -7.22 5.71
N SER A 109 33.42 -5.95 5.76
CA SER A 109 34.32 -4.80 5.46
C SER A 109 34.74 -3.99 6.67
N ASP A 110 34.08 -4.13 7.82
CA ASP A 110 34.37 -3.36 9.02
C ASP A 110 35.39 -4.09 9.93
N PRO A 111 36.62 -3.55 10.11
CA PRO A 111 37.68 -4.21 10.86
C PRO A 111 37.38 -4.44 12.34
N GLU A 112 36.55 -3.59 12.99
CA GLU A 112 36.19 -3.76 14.40
C GLU A 112 35.16 -4.88 14.57
N LEU A 113 34.21 -4.99 13.64
CA LEU A 113 33.21 -6.08 13.64
C LEU A 113 33.83 -7.43 13.27
N GLN A 114 34.82 -7.45 12.38
CA GLN A 114 35.62 -8.65 12.14
C GLN A 114 36.32 -9.11 13.43
N LYS A 115 36.84 -8.18 14.22
CA LYS A 115 37.50 -8.47 15.50
C LYS A 115 36.52 -9.00 16.55
N LEU A 116 35.34 -8.38 16.69
CA LEU A 116 34.27 -8.84 17.58
C LEU A 116 33.71 -10.21 17.17
N TYR A 117 33.53 -10.46 15.87
CA TYR A 117 33.12 -11.75 15.33
C TYR A 117 34.19 -12.83 15.56
N GLN A 118 35.47 -12.51 15.40
CA GLN A 118 36.57 -13.42 15.75
C GLN A 118 36.61 -13.73 17.24
N ILE A 119 36.38 -12.74 18.11
CA ILE A 119 36.27 -12.94 19.57
C ILE A 119 35.10 -13.87 19.91
N SER A 120 33.94 -13.72 19.25
CA SER A 120 32.78 -14.60 19.47
C SER A 120 32.97 -16.05 18.98
N LYS A 121 33.98 -16.30 18.13
CA LYS A 121 34.34 -17.63 17.63
C LYS A 121 35.41 -18.33 18.48
N LEU A 122 36.00 -17.66 19.47
CA LEU A 122 37.09 -18.22 20.28
C LEU A 122 36.61 -19.11 21.44
N ASP A 123 35.30 -19.24 21.68
CA ASP A 123 34.75 -20.29 22.55
C ASP A 123 34.39 -21.56 21.75
N ASN A 124 35.46 -22.30 21.43
CA ASN A 124 35.62 -23.73 21.16
C ASN A 124 34.57 -24.52 20.33
N PRO A 125 34.95 -25.05 19.14
CA PRO A 125 34.23 -26.14 18.49
C PRO A 125 34.62 -27.48 19.13
N ALA A 126 33.61 -28.27 19.52
CA ALA A 126 33.65 -29.59 20.16
C ALA A 126 33.78 -29.60 21.70
N ILE A 127 32.65 -29.81 22.37
CA ILE A 127 32.34 -30.93 23.28
C ILE A 127 30.86 -30.77 23.68
N VAL A 128 29.98 -31.61 23.13
CA VAL A 128 28.68 -31.88 23.76
C VAL A 128 28.93 -32.94 24.82
N THR A 129 29.01 -32.53 26.07
CA THR A 129 28.47 -33.28 27.20
C THR A 129 27.87 -32.30 28.20
N PRO A 130 26.67 -32.57 28.75
CA PRO A 130 25.97 -31.60 29.57
C PRO A 130 26.53 -31.61 30.99
N LYS A 131 27.25 -30.56 31.39
CA LYS A 131 27.37 -30.18 32.80
C LYS A 131 26.97 -28.73 32.98
N LYS A 132 25.87 -28.53 33.70
CA LYS A 132 25.40 -27.25 34.23
C LYS A 132 26.51 -26.60 35.06
N LYS A 133 26.99 -25.43 34.63
CA LYS A 133 27.43 -24.36 35.53
C LYS A 133 26.96 -23.03 34.94
N GLN A 134 26.25 -22.26 35.76
CA GLN A 134 25.94 -20.86 35.48
C GLN A 134 27.25 -20.08 35.55
N GLU A 135 27.85 -19.80 34.40
CA GLU A 135 28.93 -18.82 34.32
C GLU A 135 28.30 -17.44 34.12
N LYS A 136 28.63 -16.51 35.02
CA LYS A 136 28.28 -15.09 34.85
C LYS A 136 29.04 -14.60 33.64
N THR A 137 28.32 -14.19 32.59
CA THR A 137 28.88 -13.54 31.41
C THR A 137 29.70 -12.32 31.82
N ASP A 138 30.91 -12.22 31.29
CA ASP A 138 31.82 -11.09 31.53
C ASP A 138 31.10 -9.77 31.14
N PRO A 139 31.04 -8.75 32.02
CA PRO A 139 30.40 -7.46 31.74
C PRO A 139 30.90 -6.79 30.45
N ILE A 140 32.15 -7.05 30.05
CA ILE A 140 32.74 -6.55 28.80
C ILE A 140 32.13 -7.26 27.59
N ILE A 141 31.90 -8.58 27.68
CA ILE A 141 31.23 -9.36 26.64
C ILE A 141 29.77 -8.92 26.50
N GLU A 142 29.07 -8.70 27.61
CA GLU A 142 27.67 -8.25 27.61
C GLU A 142 27.52 -6.86 26.98
N LYS A 143 28.38 -5.91 27.37
CA LYS A 143 28.44 -4.56 26.79
C LYS A 143 28.78 -4.58 25.29
N ASN A 144 29.73 -5.42 24.88
CA ASN A 144 30.11 -5.54 23.47
C ASN A 144 29.00 -6.18 22.62
N MET A 145 28.27 -7.16 23.18
CA MET A 145 27.10 -7.75 22.53
C MET A 145 25.94 -6.76 22.42
N GLU A 146 25.77 -5.87 23.39
CA GLU A 146 24.77 -4.80 23.34
C GLU A 146 25.10 -3.76 22.26
N LEU A 147 26.37 -3.35 22.15
CA LEU A 147 26.85 -2.46 21.09
C LEU A 147 26.69 -3.08 19.69
N LEU A 148 27.03 -4.37 19.55
CA LEU A 148 26.84 -5.11 18.29
C LEU A 148 25.36 -5.21 17.91
N LYS A 149 24.48 -5.52 18.88
CA LYS A 149 23.02 -5.54 18.66
C LYS A 149 22.52 -4.16 18.21
N LYS A 150 22.98 -3.09 18.86
CA LYS A 150 22.61 -1.71 18.51
C LYS A 150 23.05 -1.34 17.10
N TYR A 151 24.29 -1.65 16.71
CA TYR A 151 24.78 -1.38 15.36
C TYR A 151 24.05 -2.19 14.28
N ILE A 152 23.84 -3.49 14.51
CA ILE A 152 23.06 -4.35 13.61
C ILE A 152 21.64 -3.77 13.50
N TYR A 153 21.03 -3.38 14.62
CA TYR A 153 19.70 -2.78 14.65
C TYR A 153 19.65 -1.48 13.82
N GLU A 154 20.54 -0.52 14.05
CA GLU A 154 20.60 0.76 13.32
C GLU A 154 20.85 0.57 11.80
N LYS A 155 21.70 -0.38 11.41
CA LYS A 155 21.91 -0.70 9.99
C LYS A 155 20.72 -1.42 9.37
N SER A 156 20.13 -2.35 10.12
CA SER A 156 18.93 -3.08 9.72
C SER A 156 17.72 -2.15 9.56
N GLU A 157 17.61 -1.11 10.38
CA GLU A 157 16.59 -0.08 10.31
C GLU A 157 16.74 0.76 9.03
N ASN A 158 17.96 1.17 8.69
CA ASN A 158 18.23 1.90 7.44
C ASN A 158 17.93 1.06 6.18
N GLU A 159 18.25 -0.24 6.18
CA GLU A 159 17.88 -1.15 5.09
C GLU A 159 16.37 -1.40 5.03
N SER A 160 15.71 -1.48 6.18
CA SER A 160 14.25 -1.60 6.26
C SER A 160 13.56 -0.40 5.62
N LEU A 161 14.03 0.81 5.92
CA LEU A 161 13.55 2.05 5.32
C LEU A 161 13.77 2.07 3.80
N TYR A 162 14.91 1.56 3.33
CA TYR A 162 15.19 1.44 1.89
C TYR A 162 14.22 0.46 1.20
N SER A 163 13.98 -0.71 1.78
CA SER A 163 13.05 -1.71 1.23
C SER A 163 11.60 -1.21 1.21
N VAL A 164 11.15 -0.53 2.27
CA VAL A 164 9.84 0.14 2.33
C VAL A 164 9.72 1.16 1.21
N SER A 165 10.72 2.03 1.05
CA SER A 165 10.74 3.05 -0.01
C SER A 165 10.63 2.43 -1.41
N LYS A 166 11.35 1.34 -1.68
CA LYS A 166 11.27 0.63 -2.97
C LYS A 166 9.92 -0.02 -3.22
N ILE A 167 9.29 -0.61 -2.20
CA ILE A 167 7.92 -1.14 -2.34
C ILE A 167 6.95 -0.01 -2.64
N ARG A 168 7.03 1.11 -1.91
CA ARG A 168 6.17 2.29 -2.15
C ARG A 168 6.33 2.89 -3.54
N GLN A 169 7.53 2.88 -4.11
CA GLN A 169 7.77 3.31 -5.50
C GLN A 169 7.23 2.32 -6.54
N ARG A 170 7.15 1.03 -6.19
CA ARG A 170 6.75 -0.05 -7.10
C ARG A 170 5.25 -0.32 -7.09
N MET A 171 4.56 -0.09 -5.99
CA MET A 171 3.12 -0.27 -5.88
C MET A 171 2.39 0.97 -6.38
N LYS A 172 1.51 0.82 -7.37
CA LYS A 172 0.72 1.93 -7.92
C LYS A 172 -0.74 1.69 -7.62
N VAL A 173 -1.44 2.76 -7.28
CA VAL A 173 -2.80 2.70 -6.76
C VAL A 173 -3.69 3.67 -7.51
N PHE A 174 -4.88 3.20 -7.82
CA PHE A 174 -5.99 4.04 -8.20
C PHE A 174 -7.03 4.05 -7.07
N SER A 175 -7.02 5.13 -6.28
CA SER A 175 -7.95 5.33 -5.16
C SER A 175 -9.31 5.80 -5.61
N LEU A 176 -10.36 5.23 -5.03
CA LEU A 176 -11.77 5.48 -5.27
C LEU A 176 -12.49 5.69 -3.93
N SER A 177 -13.62 6.38 -3.94
CA SER A 177 -14.50 6.53 -2.78
C SER A 177 -15.86 5.89 -3.05
N THR A 178 -16.58 5.53 -1.99
CA THR A 178 -17.97 5.05 -2.07
C THR A 178 -19.00 6.17 -2.08
N ASP A 179 -18.57 7.43 -1.94
CA ASP A 179 -19.44 8.57 -1.71
C ASP A 179 -19.04 9.74 -2.61
N HIS A 180 -19.94 10.19 -3.48
CA HIS A 180 -19.75 11.32 -4.40
C HIS A 180 -20.22 12.67 -3.82
N LEU A 181 -20.88 12.65 -2.65
CA LEU A 181 -21.35 13.85 -1.94
C LEU A 181 -20.49 14.16 -0.71
N ASN A 182 -19.31 13.55 -0.62
CA ASN A 182 -18.44 13.69 0.52
C ASN A 182 -17.72 15.04 0.49
N GLU A 183 -18.10 15.94 1.40
CA GLU A 183 -17.58 17.30 1.49
C GLU A 183 -16.06 17.36 1.69
N ILE A 184 -15.51 16.45 2.50
CA ILE A 184 -14.06 16.35 2.74
C ILE A 184 -13.35 15.97 1.43
N MET A 185 -13.91 15.04 0.66
CA MET A 185 -13.35 14.65 -0.62
C MET A 185 -13.42 15.80 -1.64
N TRP A 186 -14.53 16.54 -1.70
CA TRP A 186 -14.65 17.72 -2.55
C TRP A 186 -13.64 18.81 -2.20
N ALA A 187 -13.43 19.07 -0.90
CA ALA A 187 -12.47 20.04 -0.40
C ALA A 187 -11.01 19.66 -0.77
N HIS A 188 -10.61 18.43 -0.46
CA HIS A 188 -9.21 18.01 -0.59
C HIS A 188 -8.82 17.55 -2.01
N TYR A 189 -9.73 16.91 -2.74
CA TYR A 189 -9.40 16.18 -3.98
C TYR A 189 -10.10 16.73 -5.22
N ALA A 190 -11.02 17.69 -5.08
CA ALA A 190 -11.69 18.35 -6.19
C ALA A 190 -11.62 19.89 -6.10
N SER A 191 -10.50 20.41 -5.58
CA SER A 191 -10.19 21.84 -5.56
C SER A 191 -11.32 22.70 -4.98
N GLU A 192 -11.84 22.32 -3.81
CA GLU A 192 -12.94 23.04 -3.13
C GLU A 192 -14.20 23.22 -4.00
N GLY A 193 -14.56 22.17 -4.73
CA GLY A 193 -15.73 22.16 -5.60
C GLY A 193 -15.51 22.73 -7.00
N LYS A 194 -14.28 23.11 -7.36
CA LYS A 194 -13.95 23.57 -8.73
C LYS A 194 -13.72 22.42 -9.70
N GLY A 195 -13.39 21.24 -9.18
CA GLY A 195 -13.11 20.03 -9.94
C GLY A 195 -14.35 19.22 -10.31
N ILE A 196 -14.15 17.93 -10.49
CA ILE A 196 -15.20 16.96 -10.85
C ILE A 196 -15.12 15.70 -9.98
N CYS A 197 -16.18 14.91 -10.01
CA CYS A 197 -16.21 13.56 -9.46
C CYS A 197 -16.70 12.59 -10.56
N ILE A 198 -16.03 11.45 -10.73
CA ILE A 198 -16.27 10.51 -11.84
C ILE A 198 -16.83 9.21 -11.27
N GLU A 199 -18.03 8.80 -11.70
CA GLU A 199 -18.65 7.52 -11.35
C GLU A 199 -18.20 6.41 -12.29
N TYR A 200 -17.81 5.29 -11.68
CA TYR A 200 -17.58 4.02 -12.36
C TYR A 200 -18.57 2.98 -11.87
N ASP A 201 -19.14 2.23 -12.82
CA ASP A 201 -20.08 1.14 -12.54
C ASP A 201 -19.33 -0.19 -12.41
N PHE A 202 -19.33 -0.73 -11.18
CA PHE A 202 -18.71 -2.00 -10.82
C PHE A 202 -19.73 -3.15 -10.76
N SER A 203 -20.99 -2.92 -11.14
CA SER A 203 -22.05 -3.95 -11.04
C SER A 203 -21.88 -5.12 -12.02
N ASN A 204 -21.15 -4.93 -13.12
CA ASN A 204 -21.01 -5.89 -14.21
C ASN A 204 -19.57 -6.40 -14.43
N LEU A 205 -18.64 -6.05 -13.54
CA LEU A 205 -17.28 -6.58 -13.64
C LEU A 205 -17.26 -8.00 -13.06
N GLY A 206 -16.98 -8.99 -13.91
CA GLY A 206 -16.95 -10.40 -13.50
C GLY A 206 -15.78 -10.69 -12.55
N GLY A 207 -15.87 -11.79 -11.80
CA GLY A 207 -14.83 -12.18 -10.82
C GLY A 207 -13.44 -12.46 -11.41
N SER A 208 -13.30 -12.65 -12.72
CA SER A 208 -12.00 -12.81 -13.40
C SER A 208 -11.42 -11.49 -13.93
N ASP A 209 -12.13 -10.37 -13.81
CA ASP A 209 -11.67 -9.07 -14.28
C ASP A 209 -10.48 -8.56 -13.45
N PHE A 210 -9.50 -7.94 -14.10
CA PHE A 210 -8.28 -7.44 -13.46
C PHE A 210 -8.61 -6.39 -12.39
N LEU A 211 -9.53 -5.46 -12.68
CA LEU A 211 -9.88 -4.39 -11.75
C LEU A 211 -10.58 -4.98 -10.54
N THR A 212 -11.51 -5.90 -10.75
CA THR A 212 -12.24 -6.60 -9.68
C THR A 212 -11.31 -7.37 -8.75
N ASN A 213 -10.36 -8.13 -9.32
CA ASN A 213 -9.41 -8.91 -8.53
C ASN A 213 -8.46 -8.04 -7.71
N ASN A 214 -8.08 -6.88 -8.24
CA ASN A 214 -7.12 -5.98 -7.61
C ASN A 214 -7.77 -4.82 -6.84
N LEU A 215 -9.09 -4.77 -6.75
CA LEU A 215 -9.84 -3.77 -6.00
C LEU A 215 -10.02 -4.22 -4.54
N PHE A 216 -9.51 -3.45 -3.58
CA PHE A 216 -9.58 -3.75 -2.15
C PHE A 216 -10.12 -2.57 -1.33
N PRO A 217 -10.86 -2.81 -0.24
CA PRO A 217 -11.23 -1.76 0.71
C PRO A 217 -10.00 -1.31 1.50
N VAL A 218 -9.95 -0.04 1.87
CA VAL A 218 -8.97 0.46 2.84
C VAL A 218 -9.40 0.10 4.26
N LEU A 219 -8.47 -0.46 5.02
CA LEU A 219 -8.58 -0.78 6.44
C LEU A 219 -7.99 0.37 7.25
N TYR A 220 -8.81 0.95 8.11
CA TYR A 220 -8.45 2.10 8.91
C TYR A 220 -7.98 1.66 10.29
N SER A 221 -6.66 1.71 10.53
CA SER A 221 -6.04 1.19 11.76
C SER A 221 -4.91 2.09 12.25
N ASP A 222 -4.81 2.25 13.58
CA ASP A 222 -3.66 2.91 14.23
C ASP A 222 -2.44 2.00 14.32
N THR A 223 -2.61 0.71 14.03
CA THR A 223 -1.52 -0.26 14.07
C THR A 223 -0.92 -0.43 12.68
N GLN A 224 0.36 -0.11 12.56
CA GLN A 224 1.13 -0.38 11.34
C GLN A 224 1.25 -1.90 11.10
N VAL A 225 1.20 -2.30 9.82
CA VAL A 225 1.42 -3.69 9.40
C VAL A 225 2.78 -4.18 9.84
N ASP A 226 2.81 -5.33 10.52
CA ASP A 226 4.02 -6.03 10.91
C ASP A 226 4.28 -7.22 9.99
N LEU A 227 5.29 -7.10 9.12
CA LEU A 227 5.68 -8.14 8.17
C LEU A 227 6.81 -9.04 8.68
N THR A 228 7.20 -8.95 9.97
CA THR A 228 8.31 -9.74 10.54
C THR A 228 8.16 -11.23 10.25
N ASN A 229 6.97 -11.78 10.52
CA ASN A 229 6.70 -13.20 10.31
C ASN A 229 6.67 -13.59 8.83
N TYR A 230 6.19 -12.71 7.94
CA TYR A 230 6.23 -12.93 6.49
C TYR A 230 7.66 -13.03 5.98
N ILE A 231 8.50 -12.06 6.35
CA ILE A 231 9.90 -12.04 5.91
C ILE A 231 10.64 -13.23 6.51
N LYS A 232 10.38 -13.57 7.78
CA LYS A 232 10.95 -14.77 8.41
C LYS A 232 10.60 -16.05 7.66
N ARG A 233 9.34 -16.26 7.26
CA ARG A 233 8.95 -17.43 6.46
C ARG A 233 9.57 -17.40 5.07
N ALA A 234 9.61 -16.23 4.44
CA ALA A 234 10.26 -16.02 3.15
C ALA A 234 11.74 -16.42 3.17
N THR A 235 12.45 -16.21 4.29
CA THR A 235 13.83 -16.67 4.44
C THR A 235 14.00 -18.20 4.38
N HIS A 236 12.96 -18.95 4.73
CA HIS A 236 12.98 -20.42 4.71
C HIS A 236 12.33 -21.01 3.44
N ASN A 237 11.37 -20.32 2.84
CA ASN A 237 10.77 -20.68 1.55
C ASN A 237 10.45 -19.40 0.76
N SER A 238 11.10 -19.22 -0.39
CA SER A 238 10.94 -18.02 -1.23
C SER A 238 9.52 -17.87 -1.81
N GLU A 239 8.70 -18.92 -1.84
CA GLU A 239 7.30 -18.85 -2.30
C GLU A 239 6.45 -17.88 -1.46
N TYR A 240 6.80 -17.64 -0.19
CA TYR A 240 6.11 -16.64 0.64
C TYR A 240 6.30 -15.20 0.13
N LEU A 241 7.35 -14.91 -0.64
CA LEU A 241 7.49 -13.62 -1.34
C LEU A 241 6.51 -13.49 -2.51
N ASN A 242 6.09 -14.61 -3.08
CA ASN A 242 5.10 -14.61 -4.16
C ASN A 242 3.67 -14.52 -3.61
N ASN A 243 3.48 -14.52 -2.28
CA ASN A 243 2.17 -14.32 -1.67
C ASN A 243 1.72 -12.86 -1.88
N PRO A 244 0.62 -12.60 -2.62
CA PRO A 244 0.14 -11.25 -2.90
C PRO A 244 -0.11 -10.41 -1.64
N LEU A 245 -0.43 -11.04 -0.51
CA LEU A 245 -0.65 -10.36 0.77
C LEU A 245 0.54 -9.55 1.25
N PHE A 246 1.75 -9.99 0.96
CA PHE A 246 2.96 -9.27 1.33
C PHE A 246 2.97 -7.84 0.76
N TYR A 247 2.40 -7.65 -0.43
CA TYR A 247 2.33 -6.37 -1.12
C TYR A 247 1.00 -5.64 -0.90
N ILE A 248 -0.10 -6.37 -0.75
CA ILE A 248 -1.44 -5.78 -0.59
C ILE A 248 -1.60 -5.17 0.81
N LEU A 249 -1.18 -5.88 1.87
CA LEU A 249 -1.45 -5.48 3.26
C LEU A 249 -0.95 -4.06 3.60
N PRO A 250 0.30 -3.67 3.28
CA PRO A 250 0.75 -2.31 3.53
C PRO A 250 -0.10 -1.29 2.79
N VAL A 251 -0.45 -1.58 1.53
CA VAL A 251 -1.14 -0.67 0.61
C VAL A 251 -2.62 -0.49 0.95
N ILE A 252 -3.24 -1.39 1.72
CA ILE A 252 -4.64 -1.24 2.12
C ILE A 252 -4.82 -0.70 3.54
N ILE A 253 -3.76 -0.44 4.29
CA ILE A 253 -3.86 0.07 5.66
C ILE A 253 -3.53 1.56 5.71
N LYS A 254 -4.44 2.32 6.32
CA LYS A 254 -4.36 3.79 6.44
C LYS A 254 -4.78 4.22 7.85
N LYS A 255 -4.33 5.40 8.30
CA LYS A 255 -4.70 5.90 9.63
C LYS A 255 -6.21 6.20 9.73
N PRO A 256 -6.85 5.98 10.89
CA PRO A 256 -8.29 6.19 11.07
C PRO A 256 -8.79 7.61 10.81
N GLN A 257 -7.94 8.62 10.96
CA GLN A 257 -8.27 10.01 10.64
C GLN A 257 -8.67 10.21 9.16
N TRP A 258 -8.25 9.32 8.26
CA TRP A 258 -8.63 9.34 6.84
C TRP A 258 -9.86 8.48 6.52
N SER A 259 -10.50 7.88 7.53
CA SER A 259 -11.74 7.11 7.35
C SER A 259 -12.88 7.84 6.65
N PRO A 260 -13.00 9.19 6.72
CA PRO A 260 -14.00 9.89 5.94
C PRO A 260 -13.88 9.68 4.43
N GLU A 261 -12.71 9.33 3.90
CA GLU A 261 -12.55 9.09 2.45
C GLU A 261 -13.35 7.88 1.95
N LYS A 262 -13.69 6.94 2.85
CA LYS A 262 -14.39 5.67 2.54
C LYS A 262 -13.75 4.95 1.34
N GLU A 263 -12.44 4.81 1.41
CA GLU A 263 -11.57 4.54 0.28
C GLU A 263 -11.56 3.07 -0.15
N TRP A 264 -11.53 2.85 -1.46
CA TRP A 264 -11.22 1.58 -2.11
C TRP A 264 -10.06 1.80 -3.09
N ARG A 265 -9.17 0.81 -3.23
CA ARG A 265 -7.94 0.92 -4.03
C ARG A 265 -7.89 -0.18 -5.07
N ILE A 266 -7.72 0.18 -6.34
CA ILE A 266 -7.22 -0.77 -7.34
C ILE A 266 -5.70 -0.76 -7.24
N ILE A 267 -5.12 -1.91 -6.89
CA ILE A 267 -3.69 -2.07 -6.66
C ILE A 267 -3.06 -2.67 -7.91
N SER A 268 -2.19 -1.91 -8.57
CA SER A 268 -1.38 -2.44 -9.65
C SER A 268 -0.01 -2.86 -9.14
N PRO A 269 0.33 -4.16 -9.23
CA PRO A 269 1.66 -4.67 -8.89
C PRO A 269 2.69 -4.40 -10.00
N ASN A 270 2.38 -3.57 -11.01
CA ASN A 270 3.26 -3.37 -12.18
C ASN A 270 4.66 -2.89 -11.76
N ASN A 271 5.62 -3.80 -11.88
CA ASN A 271 7.01 -3.66 -11.45
C ASN A 271 7.95 -3.17 -12.57
N LYS A 272 7.43 -2.92 -13.78
CA LYS A 272 8.25 -2.63 -14.97
C LYS A 272 8.67 -1.16 -15.07
N THR A 273 7.92 -0.24 -14.46
CA THR A 273 8.19 1.20 -14.54
C THR A 273 8.39 1.81 -13.15
N ILE A 274 9.34 2.74 -13.06
CA ILE A 274 9.50 3.66 -11.92
C ILE A 274 8.58 4.85 -12.20
N GLY A 275 7.79 5.26 -11.20
CA GLY A 275 6.77 6.31 -11.34
C GLY A 275 5.38 5.77 -11.65
N GLY A 276 4.39 6.67 -11.61
CA GLY A 276 3.02 6.34 -11.96
C GLY A 276 2.82 6.16 -13.46
N TYR A 277 1.62 5.71 -13.84
CA TYR A 277 1.27 5.52 -15.24
C TYR A 277 -0.23 5.64 -15.47
N ASN A 278 -0.64 5.87 -16.72
CA ASN A 278 -2.05 5.84 -17.11
C ASN A 278 -2.43 4.43 -17.55
N GLU A 279 -3.50 3.88 -17.00
CA GLU A 279 -4.10 2.61 -17.40
C GLU A 279 -5.46 2.85 -18.03
N ILE A 280 -5.88 1.99 -18.95
CA ILE A 280 -7.24 2.05 -19.52
C ILE A 280 -8.24 1.63 -18.43
N LEU A 281 -9.29 2.44 -18.24
CA LEU A 281 -10.36 2.17 -17.29
C LEU A 281 -11.69 1.93 -18.02
N PRO A 282 -12.68 1.30 -17.36
CA PRO A 282 -14.03 1.21 -17.88
C PRO A 282 -14.55 2.62 -18.16
N LYS A 283 -15.39 2.74 -19.20
CA LYS A 283 -16.04 4.00 -19.52
C LYS A 283 -16.79 4.51 -18.26
N PRO A 284 -16.55 5.76 -17.83
CA PRO A 284 -17.34 6.35 -16.76
C PRO A 284 -18.83 6.30 -17.06
N LYS A 285 -19.63 6.12 -16.01
CA LYS A 285 -21.10 6.17 -16.12
C LYS A 285 -21.59 7.61 -16.08
N THR A 286 -21.11 8.36 -15.09
CA THR A 286 -21.53 9.73 -14.83
C THR A 286 -20.34 10.58 -14.42
N VAL A 287 -20.31 11.84 -14.86
CA VAL A 287 -19.41 12.87 -14.34
C VAL A 287 -20.22 13.91 -13.59
N PHE A 288 -19.89 14.13 -12.32
CA PHE A 288 -20.46 15.17 -11.48
C PHE A 288 -19.58 16.43 -11.56
N LEU A 289 -20.19 17.53 -11.96
CA LEU A 289 -19.57 18.84 -11.99
C LEU A 289 -19.63 19.46 -10.59
N GLY A 290 -18.51 19.99 -10.12
CA GLY A 290 -18.44 20.63 -8.81
C GLY A 290 -19.24 21.94 -8.73
N TYR A 291 -19.69 22.28 -7.53
CA TYR A 291 -20.54 23.45 -7.26
C TYR A 291 -19.86 24.80 -7.50
N ASN A 292 -18.53 24.83 -7.69
CA ASN A 292 -17.72 26.01 -7.99
C ASN A 292 -16.94 25.86 -9.31
N ILE A 293 -17.36 24.95 -10.21
CA ILE A 293 -16.64 24.71 -11.46
C ILE A 293 -16.66 25.95 -12.37
N GLU A 294 -15.51 26.28 -12.96
CA GLU A 294 -15.41 27.40 -13.90
C GLU A 294 -16.09 27.08 -15.23
N ASN A 295 -16.83 28.04 -15.79
CA ASN A 295 -17.63 27.83 -17.01
C ASN A 295 -16.82 27.29 -18.19
N GLU A 296 -15.60 27.79 -18.43
CA GLU A 296 -14.78 27.28 -19.54
C GLU A 296 -14.44 25.80 -19.37
N TYR A 297 -14.09 25.38 -18.15
CA TYR A 297 -13.79 23.98 -17.85
C TYR A 297 -15.05 23.12 -17.90
N ARG A 298 -16.16 23.63 -17.36
CA ARG A 298 -17.49 23.02 -17.40
C ARG A 298 -17.90 22.63 -18.82
N GLU A 299 -17.83 23.59 -19.75
CA GLU A 299 -18.23 23.37 -21.15
C GLU A 299 -17.31 22.35 -21.86
N LYS A 300 -16.01 22.36 -21.56
CA LYS A 300 -15.08 21.33 -22.07
C LYS A 300 -15.45 19.93 -21.59
N ILE A 301 -15.78 19.78 -20.30
CA ILE A 301 -16.20 18.48 -19.73
C ILE A 301 -17.50 18.00 -20.36
N ILE A 302 -18.52 18.87 -20.46
CA ILE A 302 -19.81 18.54 -21.08
C ILE A 302 -19.63 18.08 -22.52
N LYS A 303 -18.79 18.78 -23.29
CA LYS A 303 -18.47 18.40 -24.67
C LYS A 303 -17.87 17.00 -24.76
N ILE A 304 -16.83 16.72 -23.96
CA ILE A 304 -16.18 15.39 -23.93
C ILE A 304 -17.16 14.29 -23.53
N CYS A 305 -17.99 14.55 -22.51
CA CYS A 305 -18.95 13.57 -22.01
C CYS A 305 -20.05 13.29 -23.05
N SER A 306 -20.53 14.32 -23.76
CA SER A 306 -21.48 14.18 -24.86
C SER A 306 -20.91 13.32 -26.00
N GLU A 307 -19.68 13.61 -26.46
CA GLU A 307 -18.99 12.84 -27.50
C GLU A 307 -18.79 11.36 -27.13
N LYS A 308 -18.70 11.05 -25.83
CA LYS A 308 -18.45 9.69 -25.31
C LYS A 308 -19.70 8.99 -24.77
N SER A 309 -20.85 9.65 -24.81
CA SER A 309 -22.09 9.15 -24.18
C SER A 309 -21.87 8.78 -22.71
N ILE A 310 -21.40 9.76 -21.94
CA ILE A 310 -21.24 9.73 -20.49
C ILE A 310 -22.24 10.71 -19.89
N ASP A 311 -22.99 10.30 -18.88
CA ASP A 311 -23.98 11.16 -18.24
C ASP A 311 -23.28 12.29 -17.48
N VAL A 312 -23.92 13.45 -17.37
CA VAL A 312 -23.38 14.58 -16.63
C VAL A 312 -24.43 15.09 -15.65
N LYS A 313 -24.01 15.30 -14.41
CA LYS A 313 -24.82 15.88 -13.34
C LYS A 313 -24.06 17.01 -12.67
N THR A 314 -24.75 17.87 -11.94
CA THR A 314 -24.13 18.96 -11.18
C THR A 314 -24.35 18.78 -9.68
N ILE A 315 -23.30 19.01 -8.90
CA ILE A 315 -23.40 19.11 -7.44
C ILE A 315 -23.70 20.55 -7.05
N PHE A 316 -24.58 20.73 -6.07
CA PHE A 316 -24.87 22.05 -5.48
C PHE A 316 -24.94 21.96 -3.95
N ILE A 317 -24.76 23.12 -3.32
CA ILE A 317 -24.81 23.25 -1.85
C ILE A 317 -26.25 23.53 -1.43
N ASN A 318 -26.84 22.64 -0.64
CA ASN A 318 -28.11 22.91 0.03
C ASN A 318 -27.85 23.54 1.40
N ASN A 319 -27.88 24.88 1.47
CA ASN A 319 -27.61 25.62 2.71
C ASN A 319 -28.63 25.33 3.83
N PHE A 320 -29.88 25.00 3.48
CA PHE A 320 -30.92 24.71 4.47
C PHE A 320 -30.69 23.36 5.17
N LYS A 321 -30.29 22.35 4.39
CA LYS A 321 -29.99 21.01 4.90
C LYS A 321 -28.55 20.83 5.35
N ARG A 322 -27.66 21.75 4.96
CA ARG A 322 -26.21 21.70 5.18
C ARG A 322 -25.57 20.42 4.63
N GLU A 323 -25.90 20.12 3.38
CA GLU A 323 -25.38 18.97 2.65
C GLU A 323 -25.17 19.31 1.17
N LEU A 324 -24.41 18.46 0.48
CA LEU A 324 -24.30 18.47 -0.97
C LEU A 324 -25.42 17.64 -1.59
N GLU A 325 -26.02 18.14 -2.66
CA GLU A 325 -27.03 17.44 -3.45
C GLU A 325 -26.61 17.38 -4.93
N GLU A 326 -27.15 16.41 -5.67
CA GLU A 326 -26.98 16.29 -7.12
C GLU A 326 -28.25 16.70 -7.87
N ALA A 327 -28.08 17.26 -9.07
CA ALA A 327 -29.15 17.51 -10.02
C ALA A 327 -28.74 17.09 -11.43
N ASP A 328 -29.72 16.67 -12.22
CA ASP A 328 -29.55 16.49 -13.66
C ASP A 328 -29.31 17.85 -14.34
N LEU A 329 -28.62 17.80 -15.49
CA LEU A 329 -28.06 18.97 -16.16
C LEU A 329 -29.00 19.56 -17.22
#